data_AF-A0A7C4R9L8-F1
#
_entry.id   AF-A0A7C4R9L8-F1
#
_cell.length_a   1.000
_cell.length_b   1.000
_cell.length_c   1.000
_cell.angle_alpha   90.00
_cell.angle_beta   90.00
_cell.angle_gamma   90.00
#
_symmetry.space_group_name_H-M   'P 1'
#
loop_
_entity.id
_entity.type
_entity.pdbx_description
1 polymer ?
#
loop_
_entity_poly.entity_id
_entity_poly.type
_entity_poly.pdbx_seq_one_letter_code
_entity_poly.pdbx_strand_id
1 'polypeptide(L)'
;MVKYILVRLRRGLTQGLRGYYKNIPDLNNLGLKDIEQIFENIETYHDFNRIDPEINFIFYEDYPVPNVYIDNMVIKWRGLIEIPKSGVYRFFVEADDGAQLLLNKKIVIDALDNMATKKIYSNELFLHEGLLEIEIKYYNTGVFGYIVLGWNRNNGVEEIIPSKYLYALEGSSVIISNVPKDYRVKLIFNGVVYEGYTRGGLILFPLYHENKIHFIGEGKLYVYDSKGDIIYESPLIQDMSPGDVYALRIFENS
;
A
#
# COMPACT_ATOMS: atom_id res chain seq x y z
N MET A 1 -10.90 -27.25 30.51
CA MET A 1 -11.25 -26.88 29.12
C MET A 1 -10.15 -25.97 28.62
N VAL A 2 -9.47 -26.32 27.52
CA VAL A 2 -8.43 -25.47 26.94
C VAL A 2 -9.11 -24.21 26.41
N LYS A 3 -8.69 -23.04 26.88
CA LYS A 3 -9.22 -21.77 26.39
C LYS A 3 -8.24 -21.22 25.36
N TYR A 4 -8.74 -20.84 24.20
CA TYR A 4 -7.92 -20.22 23.16
C TYR A 4 -8.12 -18.70 23.15
N ILE A 5 -7.08 -17.98 22.73
CA ILE A 5 -7.13 -16.56 22.41
C ILE A 5 -6.47 -16.31 21.05
N LEU A 6 -6.84 -15.20 20.42
CA LEU A 6 -6.20 -14.71 19.22
C LEU A 6 -5.42 -13.43 19.54
N VAL A 7 -4.14 -13.43 19.21
CA VAL A 7 -3.25 -12.28 19.42
C VAL A 7 -2.82 -11.72 18.08
N ARG A 8 -3.00 -10.42 17.83
CA ARG A 8 -2.45 -9.74 16.65
C ARG A 8 -0.94 -9.53 16.88
N LEU A 9 -0.11 -10.22 16.09
CA LEU A 9 1.35 -10.12 16.15
C LEU A 9 1.91 -8.98 15.29
N ARG A 10 1.25 -8.68 14.18
CA ARG A 10 1.66 -7.64 13.24
C ARG A 10 0.44 -6.98 12.62
N ARG A 11 0.48 -5.65 12.48
CA ARG A 11 -0.48 -4.88 11.68
C ARG A 11 -0.10 -4.95 10.20
N GLY A 12 -1.10 -5.02 9.34
CA GLY A 12 -0.92 -5.06 7.89
C GLY A 12 -0.73 -3.69 7.26
N LEU A 13 -1.02 -2.62 8.00
CA LEU A 13 -0.80 -1.24 7.56
C LEU A 13 0.43 -0.66 8.23
N THR A 14 1.30 -0.07 7.41
CA THR A 14 2.49 0.65 7.83
C THR A 14 2.46 2.05 7.24
N GLN A 15 2.95 3.05 7.96
CA GLN A 15 2.98 4.44 7.47
C GLN A 15 3.92 4.60 6.28
N GLY A 16 3.52 5.39 5.29
CA GLY A 16 4.23 5.64 4.04
C GLY A 16 3.62 4.94 2.83
N LEU A 17 4.25 5.08 1.67
CA LEU A 17 3.88 4.38 0.44
C LEU A 17 4.96 3.37 0.06
N ARG A 18 4.56 2.23 -0.51
CA ARG A 18 5.52 1.25 -1.00
C ARG A 18 6.09 1.75 -2.34
N GLY A 19 7.37 2.11 -2.33
CA GLY A 19 8.14 2.51 -3.52
C GLY A 19 8.79 1.30 -4.17
N TYR A 20 8.60 1.15 -5.48
CA TYR A 20 9.24 0.17 -6.35
C TYR A 20 10.20 0.91 -7.27
N TYR A 21 11.48 0.62 -7.15
CA TYR A 21 12.57 1.33 -7.79
C TYR A 21 13.23 0.44 -8.85
N LYS A 22 13.58 1.04 -9.98
CA LYS A 22 14.18 0.32 -11.11
C LYS A 22 15.09 1.20 -11.94
N ASN A 23 16.22 0.68 -12.38
CA ASN A 23 16.95 1.26 -13.50
C ASN A 23 16.42 0.74 -14.84
N ILE A 24 16.28 1.66 -15.79
CA ILE A 24 15.90 1.36 -17.16
C ILE A 24 17.04 1.79 -18.08
N PRO A 25 17.83 0.85 -18.62
CA PRO A 25 18.82 1.19 -19.64
C PRO A 25 18.18 1.98 -20.79
N ASP A 26 18.86 3.02 -21.25
CA ASP A 26 18.43 3.87 -22.37
C ASP A 26 17.04 4.52 -22.20
N LEU A 27 16.60 4.79 -20.95
CA LEU A 27 15.31 5.44 -20.67
C LEU A 27 15.10 6.72 -21.50
N ASN A 28 16.15 7.51 -21.70
CA ASN A 28 16.17 8.71 -22.55
C ASN A 28 15.70 8.48 -24.01
N ASN A 29 15.79 7.25 -24.51
CA ASN A 29 15.43 6.90 -25.89
C ASN A 29 14.04 6.25 -25.99
N LEU A 30 13.35 6.04 -24.86
CA LEU A 30 12.04 5.40 -24.82
C LEU A 30 10.92 6.39 -25.07
N GLY A 31 9.88 5.94 -25.77
CA GLY A 31 8.64 6.71 -25.90
C GLY A 31 7.78 6.61 -24.64
N LEU A 32 6.85 7.55 -24.45
CA LEU A 32 5.93 7.54 -23.31
C LEU A 32 5.18 6.22 -23.13
N LYS A 33 4.79 5.55 -24.22
CA LYS A 33 4.12 4.24 -24.16
C LYS A 33 5.00 3.14 -23.55
N ASP A 34 6.30 3.17 -23.84
CA ASP A 34 7.24 2.21 -23.29
C ASP A 34 7.45 2.47 -21.79
N ILE A 35 7.53 3.76 -21.41
CA ILE A 35 7.59 4.20 -20.01
C ILE A 35 6.32 3.77 -19.24
N GLU A 36 5.13 3.98 -19.81
CA GLU A 36 3.87 3.49 -19.23
C GLU A 36 3.89 1.98 -19.02
N GLN A 37 4.35 1.22 -20.02
CA GLN A 37 4.45 -0.24 -19.94
C GLN A 37 5.44 -0.71 -18.86
N ILE A 38 6.51 0.06 -18.61
CA ILE A 38 7.43 -0.19 -17.49
C ILE A 38 6.70 -0.04 -16.15
N PHE A 39 5.93 1.05 -15.96
CA PHE A 39 5.17 1.28 -14.72
C PHE A 39 4.11 0.20 -14.44
N GLU A 40 3.49 -0.36 -15.47
CA GLU A 40 2.52 -1.46 -15.29
C GLU A 40 3.20 -2.74 -14.75
N ASN A 41 4.48 -2.94 -15.07
CA ASN A 41 5.22 -4.16 -14.73
C ASN A 41 6.17 -4.02 -13.53
N ILE A 42 6.41 -2.80 -13.04
CA ILE A 42 7.44 -2.51 -12.04
C ILE A 42 7.23 -3.20 -10.70
N GLU A 43 5.98 -3.43 -10.26
CA GLU A 43 5.71 -4.16 -9.01
C GLU A 43 6.27 -5.59 -9.06
N THR A 44 6.21 -6.23 -10.23
CA THR A 44 6.71 -7.58 -10.48
C THR A 44 8.22 -7.58 -10.72
N TYR A 45 8.72 -6.60 -11.47
CA TYR A 45 10.10 -6.56 -11.95
C TYR A 45 10.80 -5.26 -11.51
N HIS A 46 11.02 -5.09 -10.20
CA HIS A 46 11.80 -3.98 -9.63
C HIS A 46 13.18 -4.46 -9.17
N ASP A 47 14.14 -3.54 -9.06
CA ASP A 47 15.48 -3.82 -8.55
C ASP A 47 15.54 -3.64 -7.03
N PHE A 48 14.73 -2.73 -6.49
CA PHE A 48 14.62 -2.47 -5.06
C PHE A 48 13.20 -2.03 -4.69
N ASN A 49 12.77 -2.32 -3.46
CA ASN A 49 11.55 -1.74 -2.90
C ASN A 49 11.73 -1.41 -1.41
N ARG A 50 11.04 -0.37 -0.97
CA ARG A 50 10.91 -0.02 0.45
C ARG A 50 9.59 0.71 0.71
N ILE A 51 9.33 1.04 1.96
CA ILE A 51 8.26 1.96 2.33
C ILE A 51 8.88 3.33 2.57
N ASP A 52 8.40 4.32 1.83
CA ASP A 52 8.80 5.71 1.95
C ASP A 52 7.75 6.47 2.76
N PRO A 53 8.10 7.04 3.92
CA PRO A 53 7.13 7.74 4.76
C PRO A 53 6.41 8.88 4.04
N GLU A 54 7.12 9.59 3.16
CA GLU A 54 6.63 10.75 2.41
C GLU A 54 7.23 10.72 1.01
N ILE A 55 6.59 11.41 0.07
CA ILE A 55 7.17 11.67 -1.26
C ILE A 55 7.73 13.09 -1.25
N ASN A 56 8.98 13.19 -0.81
CA ASN A 56 9.73 14.44 -0.68
C ASN A 56 11.22 14.11 -0.83
N PHE A 57 11.67 13.96 -2.07
CA PHE A 57 12.98 13.45 -2.41
C PHE A 57 13.79 14.45 -3.21
N ILE A 58 15.05 14.57 -2.81
CA ILE A 58 16.13 15.14 -3.61
C ILE A 58 17.15 14.01 -3.78
N PHE A 59 17.28 13.54 -5.01
CA PHE A 59 18.23 12.51 -5.40
C PHE A 59 19.46 13.19 -6.01
N TYR A 60 20.61 13.02 -5.37
CA TYR A 60 21.90 13.57 -5.83
C TYR A 60 23.06 12.59 -5.65
N GLU A 61 22.81 11.45 -5.00
CA GLU A 61 23.78 10.38 -4.84
C GLU A 61 23.70 9.45 -6.05
N ASP A 62 24.85 8.92 -6.48
CA ASP A 62 24.93 7.94 -7.58
C ASP A 62 23.95 6.78 -7.39
N TYR A 63 23.77 6.31 -6.14
CA TYR A 63 22.86 5.22 -5.79
C TYR A 63 21.88 5.63 -4.69
N PRO A 64 20.73 6.25 -5.02
CA PRO A 64 19.74 6.69 -4.02
C PRO A 64 19.16 5.56 -3.17
N VAL A 65 19.13 4.34 -3.73
CA VAL A 65 18.79 3.10 -3.04
C VAL A 65 19.71 1.97 -3.54
N PRO A 66 19.85 0.86 -2.79
CA PRO A 66 20.72 -0.25 -3.19
C PRO A 66 20.42 -0.75 -4.61
N ASN A 67 21.48 -0.89 -5.41
CA ASN A 67 21.44 -1.36 -6.80
C ASN A 67 20.65 -0.49 -7.77
N VAL A 68 20.21 0.70 -7.37
CA VAL A 68 19.52 1.63 -8.28
C VAL A 68 20.36 2.87 -8.48
N TYR A 69 20.90 3.04 -9.67
CA TYR A 69 21.67 4.22 -10.08
C TYR A 69 20.73 5.39 -10.39
N ILE A 70 21.13 6.61 -10.11
CA ILE A 70 20.27 7.80 -10.28
C ILE A 70 19.89 8.06 -11.75
N ASP A 71 20.81 7.82 -12.69
CA ASP A 71 20.53 8.02 -14.10
C ASP A 71 19.59 6.92 -14.62
N ASN A 72 18.55 7.34 -15.33
CA ASN A 72 17.55 6.46 -15.94
C ASN A 72 16.80 5.61 -14.90
N MET A 73 16.42 6.24 -13.79
CA MET A 73 15.66 5.63 -12.71
C MET A 73 14.15 5.82 -12.95
N VAL A 74 13.38 4.78 -12.63
CA VAL A 74 11.92 4.81 -12.58
C VAL A 74 11.47 4.38 -11.19
N ILE A 75 10.53 5.10 -10.60
CA ILE A 75 9.95 4.79 -9.30
C ILE A 75 8.43 4.81 -9.38
N LYS A 76 7.80 3.77 -8.84
CA LYS A 76 6.37 3.75 -8.58
C LYS A 76 6.09 3.64 -7.10
N TRP A 77 5.41 4.62 -6.52
CA TRP A 77 4.88 4.53 -5.17
C TRP A 77 3.41 4.15 -5.21
N ARG A 78 3.02 3.18 -4.39
CA ARG A 78 1.63 2.74 -4.27
C ARG A 78 1.24 2.51 -2.81
N GLY A 79 0.00 2.85 -2.50
CA GLY A 79 -0.59 2.59 -1.20
C GLY A 79 -1.94 3.28 -1.06
N LEU A 80 -2.20 3.80 0.13
CA LEU A 80 -3.42 4.50 0.50
C LEU A 80 -3.08 5.88 1.00
N ILE A 81 -4.00 6.81 0.74
CA ILE A 81 -4.02 8.11 1.37
C ILE A 81 -5.30 8.26 2.19
N GLU A 82 -5.17 8.76 3.41
CA GLU A 82 -6.28 9.12 4.29
C GLU A 82 -6.66 10.59 4.09
N ILE A 83 -7.93 10.80 3.78
CA ILE A 83 -8.57 12.10 3.76
C ILE A 83 -9.14 12.34 5.15
N PRO A 84 -8.55 13.24 5.96
CA PRO A 84 -8.96 13.42 7.36
C PRO A 84 -10.33 14.08 7.51
N LYS A 85 -10.82 14.76 6.47
CA LYS A 85 -12.10 15.46 6.50
C LYS A 85 -12.63 15.62 5.08
N SER A 86 -13.93 15.37 4.90
CA SER A 86 -14.59 15.64 3.63
C SER A 86 -14.44 17.11 3.22
N GLY A 87 -14.08 17.38 1.97
CA GLY A 87 -13.88 18.74 1.48
C GLY A 87 -13.20 18.82 0.12
N VAL A 88 -12.90 20.05 -0.31
CA VAL A 88 -12.14 20.30 -1.54
C VAL A 88 -10.64 20.20 -1.26
N TYR A 89 -9.96 19.44 -2.12
CA TYR A 89 -8.53 19.23 -2.11
C TYR A 89 -7.96 19.59 -3.49
N ARG A 90 -6.72 20.09 -3.50
CA ARG A 90 -5.95 20.27 -4.73
C ARG A 90 -4.57 19.68 -4.53
N PHE A 91 -4.24 18.63 -5.26
CA PHE A 91 -2.92 17.99 -5.15
C PHE A 91 -1.91 18.76 -5.97
N PHE A 92 -0.64 18.64 -5.61
CA PHE A 92 0.46 19.06 -6.47
C PHE A 92 1.55 18.00 -6.50
N VAL A 93 2.22 17.91 -7.65
CA VAL A 93 3.49 17.22 -7.81
C VAL A 93 4.49 18.23 -8.35
N GLU A 94 5.65 18.29 -7.73
CA GLU A 94 6.80 19.02 -8.27
C GLU A 94 7.89 18.00 -8.56
N ALA A 95 8.27 17.85 -9.81
CA ALA A 95 9.20 16.80 -10.22
C ALA A 95 10.17 17.28 -11.30
N ASP A 96 11.34 16.62 -11.32
CA ASP A 96 12.38 16.67 -12.34
C ASP A 96 12.93 15.23 -12.48
N ASP A 97 12.61 14.45 -13.52
CA ASP A 97 11.79 14.75 -14.70
C ASP A 97 10.28 14.51 -14.48
N GLY A 98 9.70 13.53 -15.20
CA GLY A 98 8.27 13.36 -15.36
C GLY A 98 7.61 12.62 -14.20
N ALA A 99 6.38 13.00 -13.90
CA ALA A 99 5.58 12.35 -12.86
C ALA A 99 4.09 12.27 -13.18
N GLN A 100 3.39 11.31 -12.58
CA GLN A 100 1.94 11.14 -12.70
C GLN A 100 1.36 10.75 -11.35
N LEU A 101 0.26 11.38 -10.96
CA LEU A 101 -0.50 11.04 -9.76
C LEU A 101 -1.85 10.47 -10.16
N LEU A 102 -2.17 9.31 -9.59
CA LEU A 102 -3.46 8.66 -9.72
C LEU A 102 -4.11 8.52 -8.34
N LEU A 103 -5.41 8.81 -8.28
CA LEU A 103 -6.26 8.53 -7.12
C LEU A 103 -7.38 7.59 -7.56
N ASN A 104 -7.56 6.47 -6.85
CA ASN A 104 -8.49 5.40 -7.24
C ASN A 104 -8.39 5.03 -8.73
N LYS A 105 -7.14 4.88 -9.22
CA LYS A 105 -6.79 4.53 -10.60
C LYS A 105 -7.20 5.58 -11.66
N LYS A 106 -7.57 6.79 -11.23
CA LYS A 106 -7.84 7.92 -12.14
C LYS A 106 -6.67 8.89 -12.08
N ILE A 107 -6.13 9.25 -13.24
CA ILE A 107 -5.10 10.28 -13.36
C ILE A 107 -5.69 11.62 -12.92
N VAL A 108 -5.05 12.26 -11.94
CA VAL A 108 -5.42 13.60 -11.46
C VAL A 108 -4.34 14.64 -11.74
N ILE A 109 -3.09 14.20 -11.94
CA ILE A 109 -1.99 14.99 -12.49
C ILE A 109 -1.28 14.12 -13.51
N ASP A 110 -1.14 14.62 -14.73
CA ASP A 110 -0.42 13.96 -15.82
C ASP A 110 0.72 14.86 -16.29
N ALA A 111 1.95 14.43 -16.02
CA ALA A 111 3.16 15.19 -16.33
C ALA A 111 4.34 14.28 -16.66
N LEU A 112 4.07 13.10 -17.24
CA LEU A 112 5.13 12.17 -17.66
C LEU A 112 5.93 12.71 -18.86
N ASP A 113 5.40 13.64 -19.63
CA ASP A 113 6.08 14.25 -20.77
C ASP A 113 6.99 15.43 -20.39
N ASN A 114 7.06 15.77 -19.11
CA ASN A 114 7.82 16.92 -18.63
C ASN A 114 9.24 16.55 -18.21
N MET A 115 10.24 17.13 -18.89
CA MET A 115 11.69 16.89 -18.66
C MET A 115 12.39 18.08 -17.97
N ALA A 116 11.64 18.88 -17.23
CA ALA A 116 12.18 20.02 -16.50
C ALA A 116 11.47 20.15 -15.15
N THR A 117 12.18 20.67 -14.15
CA THR A 117 11.59 20.91 -12.83
C THR A 117 10.32 21.76 -12.93
N LYS A 118 9.17 21.18 -12.58
CA LYS A 118 7.89 21.91 -12.63
C LYS A 118 6.93 21.45 -11.55
N LYS A 119 6.32 22.42 -10.88
CA LYS A 119 5.19 22.21 -9.96
C LYS A 119 3.88 22.24 -10.73
N ILE A 120 3.15 21.14 -10.73
CA ILE A 120 1.88 20.97 -11.42
C ILE A 120 0.81 20.63 -10.40
N TYR A 121 -0.33 21.30 -10.51
CA TYR A 121 -1.48 21.09 -9.64
C TYR A 121 -2.56 20.30 -10.35
N SER A 122 -3.29 19.47 -9.59
CA SER A 122 -4.55 18.92 -10.05
C SER A 122 -5.61 20.02 -10.19
N ASN A 123 -6.74 19.67 -10.80
CA ASN A 123 -7.99 20.40 -10.57
C ASN A 123 -8.41 20.27 -9.10
N GLU A 124 -9.37 21.09 -8.67
CA GLU A 124 -10.04 20.89 -7.39
C GLU A 124 -10.83 19.58 -7.39
N LEU A 125 -10.67 18.80 -6.32
CA LEU A 125 -11.30 17.51 -6.12
C LEU A 125 -12.09 17.54 -4.81
N PHE A 126 -13.39 17.30 -4.87
CA PHE A 126 -14.16 17.03 -3.66
C PHE A 126 -13.92 15.58 -3.23
N LEU A 127 -13.31 15.38 -2.08
CA LEU A 127 -13.01 14.07 -1.50
C LEU A 127 -13.81 13.86 -0.22
N HIS A 128 -14.25 12.63 0.00
CA HIS A 128 -14.87 12.22 1.25
C HIS A 128 -13.80 11.78 2.25
N GLU A 129 -14.09 11.96 3.53
CA GLU A 129 -13.28 11.43 4.62
C GLU A 129 -13.12 9.91 4.50
N GLY A 130 -11.92 9.43 4.81
CA GLY A 130 -11.56 8.01 4.74
C GLY A 130 -10.40 7.74 3.80
N LEU A 131 -10.20 6.46 3.46
CA LEU A 131 -9.05 6.01 2.67
C LEU A 131 -9.38 5.86 1.20
N LEU A 132 -8.40 6.17 0.36
CA LEU A 132 -8.44 5.94 -1.08
C LEU A 132 -7.08 5.49 -1.61
N GLU A 133 -7.10 4.78 -2.74
CA GLU A 133 -5.88 4.32 -3.38
C GLU A 133 -5.12 5.51 -3.98
N ILE A 134 -3.80 5.54 -3.74
CA ILE A 134 -2.88 6.51 -4.32
C ILE A 134 -1.76 5.79 -5.05
N GLU A 135 -1.43 6.26 -6.24
CA GLU A 135 -0.27 5.83 -7.01
C GLU A 135 0.47 7.06 -7.54
N ILE A 136 1.80 7.07 -7.38
CA ILE A 136 2.70 8.06 -7.98
C ILE A 136 3.67 7.31 -8.89
N LYS A 137 3.73 7.73 -10.14
CA LYS A 137 4.73 7.30 -11.11
C LYS A 137 5.74 8.44 -11.28
N TYR A 138 7.02 8.13 -11.29
CA TYR A 138 8.11 9.10 -11.47
C TYR A 138 9.24 8.47 -12.27
N TYR A 139 9.88 9.26 -13.11
CA TYR A 139 11.16 8.88 -13.67
C TYR A 139 12.14 10.05 -13.70
N ASN A 140 13.41 9.69 -13.76
CA ASN A 140 14.53 10.61 -13.87
C ASN A 140 15.52 10.05 -14.89
N THR A 141 15.91 10.86 -15.86
CA THR A 141 16.93 10.48 -16.83
C THR A 141 18.26 11.20 -16.64
N GLY A 142 18.30 12.22 -15.78
CA GLY A 142 19.49 13.00 -15.46
C GLY A 142 20.27 12.51 -14.24
N VAL A 143 21.37 13.20 -13.94
CA VAL A 143 22.25 12.96 -12.78
C VAL A 143 21.73 13.58 -11.48
N PHE A 144 20.56 14.22 -11.52
CA PHE A 144 19.88 14.82 -10.38
C PHE A 144 18.39 14.53 -10.54
N GLY A 145 17.75 14.06 -9.48
CA GLY A 145 16.32 13.78 -9.47
C GLY A 145 15.63 14.55 -8.35
N TYR A 146 14.43 15.02 -8.61
CA TYR A 146 13.62 15.71 -7.60
C TYR A 146 12.17 15.27 -7.73
N ILE A 147 11.53 14.97 -6.59
CA ILE A 147 10.08 14.78 -6.56
C ILE A 147 9.47 15.11 -5.19
N VAL A 148 8.42 15.91 -5.22
CA VAL A 148 7.60 16.25 -4.06
C VAL A 148 6.12 16.04 -4.38
N LEU A 149 5.39 15.39 -3.48
CA LEU A 149 3.94 15.30 -3.49
C LEU A 149 3.36 16.08 -2.33
N GLY A 150 2.38 16.92 -2.63
CA GLY A 150 1.63 17.64 -1.61
C GLY A 150 0.19 17.88 -1.97
N TRP A 151 -0.50 18.57 -1.09
CA TRP A 151 -1.88 18.97 -1.26
C TRP A 151 -2.17 20.35 -0.67
N ASN A 152 -3.22 20.99 -1.18
CA ASN A 152 -3.89 22.10 -0.56
C ASN A 152 -5.23 21.59 -0.04
N ARG A 153 -5.48 21.79 1.26
CA ARG A 153 -6.74 21.40 1.92
C ARG A 153 -7.70 22.58 1.94
N ASN A 154 -8.98 22.34 2.23
CA ASN A 154 -10.03 23.36 2.28
C ASN A 154 -9.75 24.59 3.19
N ASN A 155 -8.72 24.57 4.04
CA ASN A 155 -8.26 25.73 4.81
C ASN A 155 -7.20 26.58 4.09
N GLY A 156 -6.87 26.28 2.84
CA GLY A 156 -5.86 26.98 2.04
C GLY A 156 -4.41 26.62 2.37
N VAL A 157 -4.18 25.68 3.30
CA VAL A 157 -2.82 25.27 3.70
C VAL A 157 -2.28 24.29 2.67
N GLU A 158 -1.24 24.72 1.98
CA GLU A 158 -0.39 23.87 1.16
C GLU A 158 0.65 23.17 2.05
N GLU A 159 0.73 21.86 1.97
CA GLU A 159 1.74 21.06 2.67
C GLU A 159 2.15 19.84 1.84
N ILE A 160 3.38 19.38 2.01
CA ILE A 160 3.80 18.03 1.63
C ILE A 160 2.91 17.06 2.41
N ILE A 161 2.40 16.02 1.76
CA ILE A 161 1.47 15.08 2.42
C ILE A 161 2.21 14.38 3.56
N PRO A 162 1.84 14.63 4.83
CA PRO A 162 2.53 14.02 5.95
C PRO A 162 2.38 12.50 5.98
N SER A 163 3.42 11.79 6.42
CA SER A 163 3.44 10.33 6.53
C SER A 163 2.26 9.71 7.29
N LYS A 164 1.70 10.42 8.26
CA LYS A 164 0.51 9.99 9.00
C LYS A 164 -0.76 9.83 8.16
N TYR A 165 -0.79 10.36 6.93
CA TYR A 165 -1.90 10.17 6.00
C TYR A 165 -1.57 9.17 4.89
N LEU A 166 -0.38 8.59 4.86
CA LEU A 166 0.05 7.64 3.84
C LEU A 166 0.21 6.26 4.45
N TYR A 167 -0.31 5.24 3.77
CA TYR A 167 -0.24 3.87 4.26
C TYR A 167 0.11 2.88 3.17
N ALA A 168 0.99 1.94 3.49
CA ALA A 168 1.34 0.81 2.66
C ALA A 168 0.79 -0.47 3.28
N LEU A 169 0.35 -1.39 2.42
CA LEU A 169 0.01 -2.74 2.84
C LEU A 169 1.28 -3.59 2.94
N GLU A 170 1.40 -4.36 4.02
CA GLU A 170 2.50 -5.31 4.26
C GLU A 170 2.29 -6.65 3.55
N GLY A 171 1.15 -6.82 2.89
CA GLY A 171 0.85 -7.99 2.08
C GLY A 171 -0.59 -7.95 1.57
N SER A 172 -0.98 -8.99 0.85
CA SER A 172 -2.33 -9.14 0.28
C SER A 172 -3.23 -10.10 1.07
N SER A 173 -2.73 -10.67 2.17
CA SER A 173 -3.42 -11.71 2.94
C SER A 173 -3.46 -11.37 4.42
N VAL A 174 -4.50 -11.81 5.11
CA VAL A 174 -4.47 -11.98 6.57
C VAL A 174 -3.91 -13.36 6.88
N ILE A 175 -2.93 -13.43 7.78
CA ILE A 175 -2.26 -14.69 8.15
C ILE A 175 -2.68 -15.09 9.55
N ILE A 176 -3.13 -16.34 9.72
CA ILE A 176 -3.37 -16.95 11.03
C ILE A 176 -2.32 -18.01 11.27
N SER A 177 -1.57 -17.85 12.35
CA SER A 177 -0.46 -18.71 12.75
C SER A 177 -0.79 -19.56 13.98
N ASN A 178 0.00 -20.61 14.17
CA ASN A 178 -0.13 -21.61 15.24
C ASN A 178 -1.52 -22.26 15.29
N VAL A 179 -2.12 -22.48 14.12
CA VAL A 179 -3.36 -23.24 13.99
C VAL A 179 -3.05 -24.74 14.07
N PRO A 180 -3.57 -25.48 15.07
CA PRO A 180 -3.32 -26.90 15.22
C PRO A 180 -3.63 -27.70 13.97
N LYS A 181 -2.97 -28.84 13.79
CA LYS A 181 -3.19 -29.74 12.66
C LYS A 181 -4.67 -30.11 12.56
N ASP A 182 -5.18 -30.20 11.33
CA ASP A 182 -6.55 -30.60 11.00
C ASP A 182 -7.65 -29.63 11.46
N TYR A 183 -7.28 -28.47 12.01
CA TYR A 183 -8.23 -27.40 12.34
C TYR A 183 -8.51 -26.55 11.11
N ARG A 184 -9.69 -25.93 11.08
CA ARG A 184 -10.09 -24.95 10.08
C ARG A 184 -10.37 -23.60 10.70
N VAL A 185 -10.18 -22.54 9.94
CA VAL A 185 -10.52 -21.18 10.32
C VAL A 185 -11.47 -20.60 9.29
N LYS A 186 -12.51 -19.92 9.76
CA LYS A 186 -13.39 -19.07 8.97
C LYS A 186 -13.13 -17.62 9.32
N LEU A 187 -12.85 -16.80 8.31
CA LEU A 187 -12.77 -15.35 8.42
C LEU A 187 -13.99 -14.75 7.73
N ILE A 188 -14.71 -13.88 8.41
CA ILE A 188 -15.68 -12.97 7.80
C ILE A 188 -15.01 -11.60 7.75
N PHE A 189 -14.74 -11.07 6.57
CA PHE A 189 -14.10 -9.78 6.37
C PHE A 189 -14.98 -8.90 5.48
N ASN A 190 -15.44 -7.77 5.99
CA ASN A 190 -16.39 -6.87 5.30
C ASN A 190 -17.60 -7.62 4.71
N GLY A 191 -18.12 -8.61 5.44
CA GLY A 191 -19.24 -9.46 5.03
C GLY A 191 -18.88 -10.61 4.09
N VAL A 192 -17.66 -10.65 3.54
CA VAL A 192 -17.17 -11.75 2.70
C VAL A 192 -16.63 -12.88 3.56
N VAL A 193 -17.02 -14.12 3.25
CA VAL A 193 -16.60 -15.31 4.00
C VAL A 193 -15.42 -15.98 3.30
N TYR A 194 -14.35 -16.19 4.05
CA TYR A 194 -13.18 -16.97 3.68
C TYR A 194 -13.06 -18.17 4.62
N GLU A 195 -12.69 -19.32 4.09
CA GLU A 195 -12.41 -20.53 4.89
C GLU A 195 -11.11 -21.17 4.44
N GLY A 196 -10.35 -21.71 5.40
CA GLY A 196 -9.04 -22.28 5.16
C GLY A 196 -8.70 -23.36 6.17
N TYR A 197 -7.85 -24.29 5.73
CA TYR A 197 -7.29 -25.37 6.54
C TYR A 197 -5.81 -25.10 6.76
N THR A 198 -5.32 -25.49 7.94
CA THR A 198 -3.90 -25.32 8.30
C THR A 198 -2.97 -26.03 7.32
N ARG A 199 -1.88 -25.36 6.94
CA ARG A 199 -0.72 -25.94 6.25
C ARG A 199 0.52 -25.60 7.05
N GLY A 200 1.03 -26.56 7.81
CA GLY A 200 2.21 -26.35 8.66
C GLY A 200 1.98 -25.33 9.78
N GLY A 201 0.76 -25.21 10.31
CA GLY A 201 0.41 -24.26 11.37
C GLY A 201 -0.02 -22.87 10.87
N LEU A 202 -0.02 -22.67 9.55
CA LEU A 202 -0.37 -21.39 8.92
C LEU A 202 -1.62 -21.52 8.05
N ILE A 203 -2.44 -20.47 8.07
CA ILE A 203 -3.54 -20.24 7.13
C ILE A 203 -3.36 -18.84 6.56
N LEU A 204 -3.45 -18.71 5.24
CA LEU A 204 -3.41 -17.44 4.53
C LEU A 204 -4.79 -17.18 3.92
N PHE A 205 -5.38 -16.04 4.27
CA PHE A 205 -6.62 -15.55 3.67
C PHE A 205 -6.31 -14.41 2.70
N PRO A 206 -6.18 -14.70 1.39
CA PRO A 206 -5.97 -13.67 0.39
C PRO A 206 -7.23 -12.80 0.27
N LEU A 207 -7.11 -11.52 0.61
CA LEU A 207 -8.24 -10.59 0.63
C LEU A 207 -8.38 -9.92 -0.74
N TYR A 208 -8.78 -10.71 -1.74
CA TYR A 208 -9.16 -10.19 -3.07
C TYR A 208 -10.69 -10.22 -3.20
N HIS A 209 -11.32 -9.11 -3.57
CA HIS A 209 -12.73 -9.10 -3.97
C HIS A 209 -13.01 -8.12 -5.11
N GLU A 210 -13.60 -8.62 -6.20
CA GLU A 210 -14.31 -7.89 -7.26
C GLU A 210 -13.75 -6.51 -7.69
N ASN A 211 -12.43 -6.41 -7.90
CA ASN A 211 -11.78 -5.16 -8.33
C ASN A 211 -11.98 -3.94 -7.39
N LYS A 212 -12.59 -4.15 -6.21
CA LYS A 212 -12.78 -3.17 -5.15
C LYS A 212 -11.97 -3.62 -3.95
N ILE A 213 -10.81 -3.00 -3.78
CA ILE A 213 -9.99 -3.30 -2.62
C ILE A 213 -10.62 -2.54 -1.45
N HIS A 214 -11.44 -3.21 -0.66
CA HIS A 214 -11.74 -2.73 0.69
C HIS A 214 -10.51 -3.06 1.55
N PHE A 215 -9.53 -2.18 1.51
CA PHE A 215 -8.19 -2.38 2.06
C PHE A 215 -8.17 -2.59 3.57
N ILE A 216 -9.20 -2.12 4.28
CA ILE A 216 -9.34 -2.21 5.72
C ILE A 216 -10.82 -2.45 6.01
N GLY A 217 -11.10 -3.18 7.06
CA GLY A 217 -12.42 -3.11 7.66
C GLY A 217 -12.64 -4.16 8.74
N GLU A 218 -13.91 -4.52 8.87
CA GLU A 218 -14.37 -5.35 9.97
C GLU A 218 -14.09 -6.83 9.69
N GLY A 219 -13.31 -7.44 10.57
CA GLY A 219 -12.95 -8.85 10.55
C GLY A 219 -13.51 -9.61 11.75
N LYS A 220 -13.97 -10.84 11.53
CA LYS A 220 -14.35 -11.77 12.60
C LYS A 220 -13.90 -13.19 12.27
N LEU A 221 -13.23 -13.83 13.22
CA LEU A 221 -12.60 -15.14 13.05
C LEU A 221 -13.30 -16.20 13.91
N TYR A 222 -13.47 -17.37 13.32
CA TYR A 222 -13.95 -18.57 13.99
C TYR A 222 -12.94 -19.69 13.77
N VAL A 223 -12.55 -20.39 14.83
CA VAL A 223 -11.66 -21.55 14.76
C VAL A 223 -12.48 -22.78 15.13
N TYR A 224 -12.39 -23.78 14.27
CA TYR A 224 -13.06 -25.06 14.46
C TYR A 224 -12.01 -26.15 14.62
N ASP A 225 -12.26 -27.09 15.54
CA ASP A 225 -11.43 -28.26 15.70
C ASP A 225 -11.65 -29.30 14.58
N SER A 226 -10.97 -30.44 14.68
CA SER A 226 -11.06 -31.54 13.72
C SER A 226 -12.43 -32.23 13.66
N LYS A 227 -13.30 -32.00 14.65
CA LYS A 227 -14.67 -32.54 14.68
C LYS A 227 -15.70 -31.56 14.11
N GLY A 228 -15.29 -30.31 13.88
CA GLY A 228 -16.15 -29.24 13.39
C GLY A 228 -16.77 -28.40 14.50
N ASP A 229 -16.37 -28.61 15.76
CA ASP A 229 -16.84 -27.82 16.90
C ASP A 229 -16.11 -26.47 16.94
N ILE A 230 -16.83 -25.38 17.25
CA ILE A 230 -16.20 -24.05 17.45
C ILE A 230 -15.45 -24.06 18.78
N ILE A 231 -14.12 -23.88 18.71
CA ILE A 231 -13.27 -23.78 19.89
C ILE A 231 -12.87 -22.34 20.22
N TYR A 232 -13.04 -21.42 19.27
CA TYR A 232 -12.76 -19.99 19.47
C TYR A 232 -13.58 -19.12 18.50
N GLU A 233 -14.03 -17.99 19.02
CA GLU A 233 -14.64 -16.89 18.27
C GLU A 233 -13.96 -15.59 18.67
N SER A 234 -13.47 -14.82 17.70
CA SER A 234 -12.87 -13.53 17.98
C SER A 234 -13.94 -12.48 18.29
N PRO A 235 -13.62 -11.42 19.07
CA PRO A 235 -14.38 -10.19 18.99
C PRO A 235 -14.36 -9.62 17.56
N LEU A 236 -15.23 -8.64 17.30
CA LEU A 236 -15.16 -7.88 16.05
C LEU A 236 -13.86 -7.07 16.03
N ILE A 237 -13.09 -7.23 14.96
CA ILE A 237 -11.82 -6.54 14.73
C ILE A 237 -12.10 -5.43 13.72
N GLN A 238 -12.16 -4.18 14.17
CA GLN A 238 -12.62 -3.05 13.33
C GLN A 238 -11.59 -2.61 12.28
N ASP A 239 -10.30 -2.82 12.54
CA ASP A 239 -9.18 -2.33 11.73
C ASP A 239 -8.38 -3.47 11.10
N MET A 240 -9.03 -4.58 10.73
CA MET A 240 -8.33 -5.69 10.06
C MET A 240 -7.90 -5.25 8.66
N SER A 241 -6.67 -5.58 8.28
CA SER A 241 -6.14 -5.25 6.96
C SER A 241 -5.29 -6.38 6.37
N PRO A 242 -5.16 -6.45 5.03
CA PRO A 242 -4.14 -7.27 4.37
C PRO A 242 -2.75 -6.98 4.95
N GLY A 243 -1.98 -8.04 5.18
CA GLY A 243 -0.67 -8.00 5.85
C GLY A 243 -0.70 -8.29 7.35
N ASP A 244 -1.89 -8.24 7.99
CA ASP A 244 -2.06 -8.59 9.39
C ASP A 244 -1.62 -10.04 9.64
N VAL A 245 -0.98 -10.25 10.80
CA VAL A 245 -0.65 -11.58 11.29
C VAL A 245 -1.25 -11.77 12.67
N TYR A 246 -2.08 -12.80 12.80
CA TYR A 246 -2.65 -13.23 14.07
C TYR A 246 -2.07 -14.58 14.46
N ALA A 247 -2.05 -14.84 15.77
CA ALA A 247 -1.61 -16.09 16.35
C ALA A 247 -2.70 -16.65 17.23
N LEU A 248 -3.08 -17.92 16.99
CA LEU A 248 -3.84 -18.68 17.96
C LEU A 248 -2.93 -19.10 19.10
N ARG A 249 -3.36 -18.87 20.34
CA ARG A 249 -2.61 -19.18 21.56
C ARG A 249 -3.52 -19.86 22.58
N ILE A 250 -2.93 -20.71 23.40
CA ILE A 250 -3.60 -21.27 24.58
C ILE A 250 -3.51 -20.25 25.71
N PHE A 251 -4.62 -20.03 26.38
CA PHE A 251 -4.70 -19.23 27.59
C PHE A 251 -4.58 -20.15 28.80
N GLU A 252 -3.40 -20.14 29.42
CA GLU A 252 -3.16 -20.81 30.69
C GLU A 252 -3.44 -19.80 31.82
N ASN A 253 -4.38 -20.12 32.71
CA ASN A 253 -4.52 -19.37 33.97
C ASN A 253 -3.36 -19.81 34.86
N SER A 254 -2.39 -18.92 35.09
CA SER A 254 -1.45 -19.03 36.20
C SER A 254 -2.15 -18.81 37.53
#